data_AF-A0A949KNG6-F1
#
_entry.id   AF-A0A949KNG6-F1
#
_cell.length_a   1.000
_cell.length_b   1.000
_cell.length_c   1.000
_cell.angle_alpha   90.00
_cell.angle_beta   90.00
_cell.angle_gamma   90.00
#
_symmetry.space_group_name_H-M   'P 1'
#
loop_
_entity.id
_entity.type
_entity.pdbx_description
1 polymer ?
#
loop_
_entity_poly.entity_id
_entity_poly.type
_entity_poly.pdbx_seq_one_letter_code
_entity_poly.pdbx_strand_id
1 'polypeptide(L)'
;MSNLDKRAKDVKARATQPDHMYSYCRVIHCGQPARAGTADGLDRLYCRRHADHYQRHGSPTKKSYPAQVLNPYRQAALVWMMAHEEDFWVKDAVGKVRGLYNRSGQKAEAFRLRGLSPRERGTALWARLRASEVDPRLPVAAWLAVEMVLKDDPQPDLKPEFKRVQAAKLVHRMVSGTHKRWERKRPHPLHPGLPPVRVVEEKHWYPKSRGRVLRHIGQDLAGAVELLADHRLEDIRTFKGERDKLGTYTSSPYPKGVVARTRP
;
A
#
# COMPACT_ATOMS: atom_id res chain seq x y z
N MET A 1 -22.14 6.19 29.42
CA MET A 1 -21.45 5.28 28.47
C MET A 1 -21.80 5.67 27.05
N SER A 2 -20.81 5.94 26.19
CA SER A 2 -21.06 6.31 24.79
C SER A 2 -21.58 5.10 23.98
N ASN A 3 -22.29 5.34 22.88
CA ASN A 3 -22.73 4.27 21.98
C ASN A 3 -21.55 3.46 21.38
N LEU A 4 -20.38 4.08 21.25
CA LEU A 4 -19.16 3.41 20.80
C LEU A 4 -18.66 2.41 21.84
N ASP A 5 -18.74 2.73 23.13
CA ASP A 5 -18.32 1.84 24.21
C ASP A 5 -19.24 0.62 24.32
N LYS A 6 -20.55 0.82 24.17
CA LYS A 6 -21.55 -0.26 24.13
C LYS A 6 -21.25 -1.22 22.97
N ARG A 7 -21.02 -0.68 21.77
CA ARG A 7 -20.70 -1.47 20.58
C ARG A 7 -19.37 -2.21 20.71
N ALA A 8 -18.35 -1.59 21.31
CA ALA A 8 -17.06 -2.24 21.53
C ALA A 8 -17.17 -3.42 22.51
N LYS A 9 -17.95 -3.26 23.59
CA LYS A 9 -18.25 -4.35 24.54
C LYS A 9 -19.02 -5.49 23.88
N ASP A 10 -20.06 -5.18 23.09
CA ASP A 10 -20.82 -6.18 22.32
C ASP A 10 -19.92 -6.99 21.37
N VAL A 11 -19.10 -6.30 20.56
CA VAL A 11 -18.18 -6.96 19.63
C VAL A 11 -17.18 -7.85 20.37
N LYS A 12 -16.68 -7.40 21.53
CA LYS A 12 -15.77 -8.21 22.36
C LYS A 12 -16.47 -9.46 22.90
N ALA A 13 -17.68 -9.32 23.44
CA ALA A 13 -18.47 -10.43 23.98
C ALA A 13 -18.75 -11.50 22.91
N ARG A 14 -19.13 -11.06 21.71
CA ARG A 14 -19.36 -11.95 20.57
C ARG A 14 -18.08 -12.64 20.08
N ALA A 15 -16.95 -11.94 20.08
CA ALA A 15 -15.68 -12.50 19.65
C ALA A 15 -15.14 -13.57 20.62
N THR A 16 -15.54 -13.51 21.89
CA THR A 16 -15.14 -14.49 22.91
C THR A 16 -16.01 -15.74 22.96
N GLN A 17 -17.18 -15.73 22.30
CA GLN A 17 -18.08 -16.88 22.24
C GLN A 17 -17.79 -17.68 20.95
N PRO A 18 -17.21 -18.89 21.05
CA PRO A 18 -16.95 -19.72 19.87
C PRO A 18 -18.26 -20.17 19.24
N ASP A 19 -18.36 -20.01 17.92
CA ASP A 19 -19.44 -20.53 17.11
C ASP A 19 -18.95 -21.82 16.40
N HIS A 20 -19.31 -22.95 16.98
CA HIS A 20 -18.88 -24.28 16.52
C HIS A 20 -19.35 -24.61 15.09
N MET A 21 -20.27 -23.84 14.51
CA MET A 21 -20.63 -23.93 13.09
C MET A 21 -19.41 -23.63 12.18
N TYR A 22 -18.44 -22.85 12.65
CA TYR A 22 -17.25 -22.45 11.89
C TYR A 22 -16.01 -23.24 12.33
N SER A 23 -16.12 -24.56 12.34
CA SER A 23 -15.10 -25.49 12.84
C SER A 23 -13.85 -25.62 11.97
N TYR A 24 -13.87 -25.10 10.73
CA TYR A 24 -12.72 -25.20 9.81
C TYR A 24 -12.49 -23.92 9.00
N CYS A 25 -11.23 -23.68 8.68
CA CYS A 25 -10.78 -22.63 7.79
C CYS A 25 -11.05 -23.01 6.33
N ARG A 26 -11.59 -22.09 5.52
CA ARG A 26 -11.93 -22.31 4.10
C ARG A 26 -10.74 -22.38 3.14
N VAL A 27 -9.51 -22.31 3.66
CA VAL A 27 -8.32 -22.50 2.82
C VAL A 27 -8.10 -23.99 2.63
N ILE A 28 -7.97 -24.41 1.38
CA ILE A 28 -7.74 -25.82 1.02
C ILE A 28 -6.51 -26.34 1.77
N HIS A 29 -6.62 -27.55 2.33
CA HIS A 29 -5.59 -28.21 3.16
C HIS A 29 -5.27 -27.51 4.50
N CYS A 30 -6.11 -26.58 4.97
CA CYS A 30 -5.98 -26.01 6.31
C CYS A 30 -6.86 -26.77 7.32
N GLY A 31 -6.24 -27.53 8.22
CA GLY A 31 -6.94 -28.24 9.31
C GLY A 31 -7.24 -27.39 10.55
N GLN A 32 -7.11 -26.06 10.48
CA GLN A 32 -7.32 -25.16 11.62
C GLN A 32 -8.75 -24.62 11.63
N PRO A 33 -9.36 -24.37 12.80
CA PRO A 33 -10.68 -23.75 12.88
C PRO A 33 -10.66 -22.30 12.37
N ALA A 34 -11.78 -21.85 11.81
CA ALA A 34 -11.96 -20.43 11.52
C ALA A 34 -11.99 -19.64 12.85
N ARG A 35 -11.64 -18.35 12.84
CA ARG A 35 -11.57 -17.57 14.09
C ARG A 35 -12.92 -17.49 14.81
N ALA A 36 -14.03 -17.49 14.08
CA ALA A 36 -15.37 -17.53 14.66
C ALA A 36 -15.64 -18.84 15.42
N GLY A 37 -15.02 -19.95 15.02
CA GLY A 37 -15.07 -21.22 15.77
C GLY A 37 -14.12 -21.27 16.96
N THR A 38 -13.44 -20.17 17.28
CA THR A 38 -12.59 -20.02 18.46
C THR A 38 -12.98 -18.77 19.24
N ALA A 39 -12.37 -18.55 20.41
CA ALA A 39 -12.53 -17.30 21.17
C ALA A 39 -11.63 -16.15 20.66
N ASP A 40 -11.02 -16.30 19.47
CA ASP A 40 -10.00 -15.38 18.94
C ASP A 40 -10.54 -14.48 17.81
N GLY A 41 -11.86 -14.44 17.55
CA GLY A 41 -12.44 -13.43 16.67
C GLY A 41 -13.77 -13.79 16.00
N LEU A 42 -14.18 -12.95 15.07
CA LEU A 42 -15.46 -13.06 14.34
C LEU A 42 -15.30 -13.50 12.88
N ASP A 43 -14.09 -13.90 12.47
CA ASP A 43 -13.85 -14.30 11.07
C ASP A 43 -14.39 -15.71 10.83
N ARG A 44 -15.42 -15.79 10.00
CA ARG A 44 -16.14 -17.03 9.67
C ARG A 44 -15.49 -17.83 8.54
N LEU A 45 -14.50 -17.25 7.86
CA LEU A 45 -13.90 -17.84 6.66
C LEU A 45 -12.50 -18.39 6.95
N TYR A 46 -11.74 -17.68 7.77
CA TYR A 46 -10.31 -17.94 7.91
C TYR A 46 -9.89 -18.14 9.36
N CYS A 47 -8.92 -19.04 9.58
CA CYS A 47 -8.16 -19.09 10.83
C CYS A 47 -7.32 -17.81 10.98
N ARG A 48 -6.77 -17.55 12.18
CA ARG A 48 -5.96 -16.35 12.44
C ARG A 48 -4.81 -16.16 11.46
N ARG A 49 -4.07 -17.23 11.18
CA ARG A 49 -2.95 -17.19 10.23
C ARG A 49 -3.40 -16.73 8.84
N HIS A 50 -4.46 -17.32 8.30
CA HIS A 50 -4.97 -16.98 6.96
C HIS A 50 -5.68 -15.62 6.93
N ALA A 51 -6.36 -15.24 8.00
CA ALA A 51 -6.94 -13.90 8.14
C ALA A 51 -5.85 -12.81 8.16
N ASP A 52 -4.77 -13.02 8.92
CA ASP A 52 -3.64 -12.09 8.97
C ASP A 52 -2.89 -12.05 7.63
N HIS A 53 -2.70 -13.20 6.99
CA HIS A 53 -2.11 -13.29 5.66
C HIS A 53 -2.95 -12.54 4.63
N TYR A 54 -4.28 -12.73 4.64
CA TYR A 54 -5.23 -12.01 3.79
C TYR A 54 -5.23 -10.50 4.04
N GLN A 55 -5.20 -10.08 5.30
CA GLN A 55 -5.10 -8.65 5.63
C GLN A 55 -3.81 -8.03 5.11
N ARG A 56 -2.70 -8.78 5.13
CA ARG A 56 -1.39 -8.32 4.67
C ARG A 56 -1.27 -8.38 3.16
N HIS A 57 -1.74 -9.43 2.49
CA HIS A 57 -1.40 -9.72 1.10
C HIS A 57 -2.58 -9.58 0.12
N GLY A 58 -3.82 -9.53 0.60
CA GLY A 58 -5.03 -9.52 -0.24
C GLY A 58 -5.39 -10.89 -0.82
N SER A 59 -4.62 -11.93 -0.49
CA SER A 59 -4.86 -13.33 -0.78
C SER A 59 -4.68 -14.13 0.50
N PRO A 60 -5.48 -15.19 0.77
CA PRO A 60 -5.30 -16.01 1.96
C PRO A 60 -4.08 -16.94 1.85
N THR A 61 -3.55 -17.18 0.65
CA THR A 61 -2.44 -18.11 0.40
C THR A 61 -1.27 -17.45 -0.32
N LYS A 62 -1.53 -16.64 -1.36
CA LYS A 62 -0.47 -16.02 -2.17
C LYS A 62 0.18 -14.85 -1.45
N LYS A 63 1.51 -14.86 -1.37
CA LYS A 63 2.28 -13.74 -0.83
C LYS A 63 2.29 -12.58 -1.82
N SER A 64 2.67 -11.40 -1.34
CA SER A 64 2.90 -10.25 -2.23
C SER A 64 4.14 -10.47 -3.08
N TYR A 65 4.10 -10.00 -4.32
CA TYR A 65 5.25 -10.07 -5.21
C TYR A 65 6.44 -9.29 -4.62
N PRO A 66 7.66 -9.84 -4.70
CA PRO A 66 8.86 -9.14 -4.26
C PRO A 66 9.19 -7.98 -5.21
N ALA A 67 9.98 -7.03 -4.73
CA ALA A 67 10.39 -5.88 -5.53
C ALA A 67 11.18 -6.29 -6.78
N GLN A 68 12.03 -7.32 -6.67
CA GLN A 68 12.81 -7.86 -7.79
C GLN A 68 11.92 -8.32 -8.96
N VAL A 69 10.75 -8.88 -8.65
CA VAL A 69 9.77 -9.28 -9.68
C VAL A 69 9.03 -8.07 -10.23
N LEU A 70 8.59 -7.14 -9.38
CA LEU A 70 7.76 -6.00 -9.82
C LEU A 70 8.54 -4.88 -10.52
N ASN A 71 9.81 -4.64 -10.16
CA ASN A 71 10.55 -3.45 -10.58
C ASN A 71 10.76 -3.38 -12.11
N PRO A 72 11.11 -4.46 -12.84
CA PRO A 72 11.22 -4.42 -14.30
C PRO A 72 9.92 -3.98 -14.97
N TYR A 73 8.77 -4.50 -14.50
CA TYR A 73 7.45 -4.13 -15.00
C TYR A 73 7.09 -2.68 -14.71
N ARG A 74 7.40 -2.19 -13.48
CA ARG A 74 7.18 -0.79 -13.12
C ARG A 74 7.99 0.15 -13.98
N GLN A 75 9.26 -0.21 -14.23
CA GLN A 75 10.15 0.58 -15.05
C GLN A 75 9.68 0.59 -16.52
N ALA A 76 9.27 -0.56 -17.06
CA ALA A 76 8.74 -0.66 -18.42
C ALA A 76 7.45 0.16 -18.58
N ALA A 77 6.49 0.01 -17.67
CA ALA A 77 5.25 0.80 -17.68
C ALA A 77 5.53 2.31 -17.65
N LEU A 78 6.46 2.75 -16.80
CA LEU A 78 6.81 4.15 -16.71
C LEU A 78 7.48 4.68 -17.98
N VAL A 79 8.46 3.96 -18.53
CA VAL A 79 9.12 4.36 -19.79
C VAL A 79 8.12 4.41 -20.94
N TRP A 80 7.24 3.41 -21.04
CA TRP A 80 6.22 3.39 -22.07
C TRP A 80 5.29 4.60 -21.97
N MET A 81 4.78 4.91 -20.76
CA MET A 81 3.92 6.09 -20.56
C MET A 81 4.64 7.41 -20.82
N MET A 82 5.95 7.50 -20.56
CA MET A 82 6.72 8.70 -20.89
C MET A 82 6.87 8.89 -22.42
N ALA A 83 7.00 7.80 -23.17
CA ALA A 83 7.04 7.85 -24.63
C ALA A 83 5.65 8.10 -25.27
N HIS A 84 4.57 7.80 -24.53
CA HIS A 84 3.18 7.93 -24.98
C HIS A 84 2.41 8.96 -24.13
N GLU A 85 3.07 10.05 -23.73
CA GLU A 85 2.43 11.07 -22.89
C GLU A 85 1.23 11.74 -23.55
N GLU A 86 1.19 11.72 -24.88
CA GLU A 86 0.11 12.27 -25.69
C GLU A 86 -1.09 11.33 -25.86
N ASP A 87 -0.95 10.04 -25.51
CA ASP A 87 -2.04 9.06 -25.58
C ASP A 87 -3.19 9.45 -24.63
N PHE A 88 -4.42 9.40 -25.15
CA PHE A 88 -5.62 9.80 -24.43
C PHE A 88 -5.79 9.06 -23.10
N TRP A 89 -5.57 7.74 -23.09
CA TRP A 89 -5.76 6.90 -21.91
C TRP A 89 -4.69 7.17 -20.85
N VAL A 90 -3.46 7.46 -21.28
CA VAL A 90 -2.38 7.88 -20.38
C VAL A 90 -2.73 9.21 -19.72
N LYS A 91 -3.17 10.19 -20.50
CA LYS A 91 -3.60 11.50 -19.99
C LYS A 91 -4.76 11.39 -19.00
N ASP A 92 -5.79 10.60 -19.31
CA ASP A 92 -6.93 10.37 -18.42
C ASP A 92 -6.50 9.73 -17.09
N ALA A 93 -5.72 8.65 -17.13
CA ALA A 93 -5.28 7.95 -15.92
C ALA A 93 -4.40 8.84 -15.03
N VAL A 94 -3.44 9.55 -15.62
CA VAL A 94 -2.57 10.50 -14.92
C VAL A 94 -3.40 11.66 -14.35
N GLY A 95 -4.36 12.17 -15.12
CA GLY A 95 -5.31 13.21 -14.70
C GLY A 95 -6.17 12.78 -13.50
N LYS A 96 -6.70 11.56 -13.51
CA LYS A 96 -7.48 10.98 -12.39
C LYS A 96 -6.63 10.84 -11.12
N VAL A 97 -5.39 10.36 -11.23
CA VAL A 97 -4.46 10.30 -10.08
C VAL A 97 -4.13 11.69 -9.56
N ARG A 98 -3.88 12.66 -10.45
CA ARG A 98 -3.69 14.07 -10.06
C ARG A 98 -4.94 14.64 -9.37
N GLY A 99 -6.14 14.24 -9.81
CA GLY A 99 -7.40 14.56 -9.13
C GLY A 99 -7.47 13.99 -7.71
N LEU A 100 -7.00 12.75 -7.49
CA LEU A 100 -6.90 12.16 -6.15
C LEU A 100 -5.96 12.97 -5.25
N TYR A 101 -4.83 13.43 -5.80
CA TYR A 101 -3.90 14.29 -5.08
C TYR A 101 -4.56 15.62 -4.71
N ASN A 102 -5.27 16.26 -5.63
CA ASN A 102 -5.83 17.59 -5.38
C ASN A 102 -6.96 17.57 -4.34
N ARG A 103 -7.78 16.51 -4.31
CA ARG A 103 -8.91 16.38 -3.39
C ARG A 103 -8.56 15.87 -2.00
N SER A 104 -7.31 15.48 -1.74
CA SER A 104 -6.94 14.76 -0.51
C SER A 104 -6.73 15.63 0.74
N GLY A 105 -7.06 16.93 0.69
CA GLY A 105 -6.92 17.85 1.81
C GLY A 105 -5.46 18.11 2.21
N GLN A 106 -5.23 18.58 3.44
CA GLN A 106 -3.89 18.92 3.95
C GLN A 106 -3.02 17.68 4.24
N LYS A 107 -1.70 17.85 4.18
CA LYS A 107 -0.73 16.79 4.53
C LYS A 107 -0.87 16.41 6.00
N ALA A 108 -1.24 15.17 6.28
CA ALA A 108 -1.19 14.60 7.63
C ALA A 108 0.11 13.81 7.84
N GLU A 109 0.83 14.11 8.93
CA GLU A 109 2.02 13.34 9.31
C GLU A 109 1.65 11.93 9.80
N ALA A 110 2.57 10.96 9.65
CA ALA A 110 2.30 9.55 9.97
C ALA A 110 1.84 9.33 11.42
N PHE A 111 2.33 10.12 12.38
CA PHE A 111 1.94 10.04 13.78
C PHE A 111 0.53 10.59 14.06
N ARG A 112 -0.01 11.45 13.18
CA ARG A 112 -1.37 12.01 13.28
C ARG A 112 -2.43 11.10 12.67
N LEU A 113 -2.04 9.97 12.08
CA LEU A 113 -2.99 9.03 11.47
C LEU A 113 -3.76 8.18 12.50
N ARG A 114 -3.36 8.22 13.77
CA ARG A 114 -4.05 7.50 14.85
C ARG A 114 -5.41 8.16 15.11
N GLY A 115 -6.47 7.35 15.21
CA GLY A 115 -7.84 7.83 15.40
C GLY A 115 -8.63 8.00 14.10
N LEU A 116 -7.96 8.13 12.96
CA LEU A 116 -8.62 8.24 11.66
C LEU A 116 -9.19 6.89 11.18
N SER A 117 -10.33 6.96 10.49
CA SER A 117 -10.92 5.84 9.79
C SER A 117 -9.98 5.30 8.70
N PRO A 118 -10.16 4.05 8.24
CA PRO A 118 -9.33 3.52 7.16
C PRO A 118 -9.39 4.33 5.86
N ARG A 119 -10.55 4.92 5.53
CA ARG A 119 -10.74 5.76 4.34
C ARG A 119 -9.96 7.06 4.47
N GLU A 120 -10.08 7.77 5.59
CA GLU A 120 -9.33 9.00 5.85
C GLU A 120 -7.81 8.77 5.83
N ARG A 121 -7.35 7.62 6.35
CA ARG A 121 -5.92 7.24 6.23
C ARG A 121 -5.48 6.99 4.79
N GLY A 122 -6.38 6.45 3.95
CA GLY A 122 -6.16 6.34 2.52
C GLY A 122 -6.06 7.71 1.85
N THR A 123 -7.00 8.60 2.15
CA THR A 123 -6.98 10.00 1.68
C THR A 123 -5.69 10.73 2.10
N ALA A 124 -5.27 10.58 3.36
CA ALA A 124 -4.03 11.16 3.85
C ALA A 124 -2.79 10.66 3.12
N LEU A 125 -2.79 9.44 2.57
CA LEU A 125 -1.69 8.94 1.74
C LEU A 125 -1.56 9.78 0.46
N TRP A 126 -2.68 10.05 -0.23
CA TRP A 126 -2.70 10.88 -1.43
C TRP A 126 -2.20 12.31 -1.14
N ALA A 127 -2.55 12.87 0.02
CA ALA A 127 -2.05 14.19 0.43
C ALA A 127 -0.54 14.19 0.67
N ARG A 128 0.01 13.09 1.18
CA ARG A 128 1.45 12.93 1.39
C ARG A 128 2.19 12.72 0.08
N LEU A 129 1.63 11.97 -0.86
CA LEU A 129 2.17 11.84 -2.23
C LEU A 129 2.29 13.21 -2.89
N ARG A 130 1.22 14.01 -2.84
CA ARG A 130 1.21 15.39 -3.35
C ARG A 130 2.28 16.25 -2.67
N ALA A 131 2.33 16.25 -1.35
CA ALA A 131 3.28 17.07 -0.59
C ALA A 131 4.75 16.63 -0.73
N SER A 132 5.00 15.42 -1.23
CA SER A 132 6.33 14.92 -1.59
C SER A 132 6.61 15.00 -3.09
N GLU A 133 5.75 15.70 -3.84
CA GLU A 133 5.87 15.93 -5.29
C GLU A 133 6.05 14.63 -6.08
N VAL A 134 5.42 13.56 -5.60
CA VAL A 134 5.52 12.25 -6.26
C VAL A 134 4.79 12.32 -7.59
N ASP A 135 5.51 12.12 -8.69
CA ASP A 135 4.95 12.12 -10.04
C ASP A 135 3.71 11.20 -10.13
N PRO A 136 2.53 11.70 -10.56
CA PRO A 136 1.31 10.91 -10.71
C PRO A 136 1.44 9.69 -11.64
N ARG A 137 2.42 9.67 -12.55
CA ARG A 137 2.75 8.50 -13.37
C ARG A 137 3.24 7.31 -12.55
N LEU A 138 3.82 7.54 -11.36
CA LEU A 138 4.38 6.46 -10.54
C LEU A 138 3.30 5.56 -9.93
N PRO A 139 2.19 6.08 -9.35
CA PRO A 139 1.05 5.26 -8.98
C PRO A 139 0.42 4.50 -10.16
N VAL A 140 0.30 5.13 -11.32
CA VAL A 140 -0.24 4.48 -12.53
C VAL A 140 0.66 3.31 -12.94
N ALA A 141 1.97 3.53 -13.05
CA ALA A 141 2.96 2.49 -13.35
C ALA A 141 2.93 1.34 -12.32
N ALA A 142 2.66 1.64 -11.05
CA ALA A 142 2.54 0.63 -10.01
C ALA A 142 1.32 -0.29 -10.23
N TRP A 143 0.19 0.24 -10.71
CA TRP A 143 -0.97 -0.57 -11.07
C TRP A 143 -0.70 -1.44 -12.29
N LEU A 144 -0.23 -0.83 -13.38
CA LEU A 144 0.09 -1.52 -14.64
C LEU A 144 1.11 -2.65 -14.44
N ALA A 145 2.11 -2.43 -13.59
CA ALA A 145 3.08 -3.47 -13.26
C ALA A 145 2.42 -4.69 -12.61
N VAL A 146 1.47 -4.48 -11.70
CA VAL A 146 0.75 -5.59 -11.06
C VAL A 146 -0.11 -6.33 -12.08
N GLU A 147 -0.81 -5.62 -12.97
CA GLU A 147 -1.61 -6.25 -14.04
C GLU A 147 -0.73 -7.11 -14.96
N MET A 148 0.43 -6.59 -15.41
CA MET A 148 1.34 -7.35 -16.27
C MET A 148 1.92 -8.57 -15.54
N VAL A 149 2.37 -8.42 -14.30
CA VAL A 149 2.89 -9.57 -13.52
C VAL A 149 1.82 -10.63 -13.31
N LEU A 150 0.56 -10.24 -13.08
CA LEU A 150 -0.53 -11.21 -12.95
C LEU A 150 -0.79 -11.99 -14.24
N LYS A 151 -0.60 -11.38 -15.41
CA LYS A 151 -0.72 -12.08 -16.71
C LYS A 151 0.45 -13.01 -17.01
N ASP A 152 1.65 -12.67 -16.52
CA ASP A 152 2.87 -13.47 -16.73
C ASP A 152 3.06 -14.56 -15.67
N ASP A 153 2.38 -14.46 -14.54
CA ASP A 153 2.50 -15.43 -13.44
C ASP A 153 1.77 -16.74 -13.79
N PRO A 154 2.45 -17.90 -13.74
CA PRO A 154 1.82 -19.20 -14.04
C PRO A 154 0.79 -19.63 -12.99
N GLN A 155 0.79 -19.04 -11.79
CA GLN A 155 -0.15 -19.36 -10.72
C GLN A 155 -0.72 -18.08 -10.09
N PRO A 156 -1.40 -17.20 -10.85
CA PRO A 156 -1.82 -15.91 -10.37
C PRO A 156 -2.99 -16.02 -9.38
N ASP A 157 -3.09 -15.07 -8.44
CA ASP A 157 -4.34 -14.87 -7.70
C ASP A 157 -5.11 -13.73 -8.37
N LEU A 158 -6.11 -14.12 -9.17
CA LEU A 158 -6.91 -13.20 -9.99
C LEU A 158 -7.96 -12.44 -9.19
N LYS A 159 -8.06 -12.67 -7.86
CA LYS A 159 -9.04 -11.96 -7.03
C LYS A 159 -8.75 -10.46 -7.09
N PRO A 160 -9.76 -9.61 -7.32
CA PRO A 160 -9.58 -8.15 -7.36
C PRO A 160 -8.91 -7.59 -6.09
N GLU A 161 -9.15 -8.23 -4.95
CA GLU A 161 -8.55 -7.83 -3.68
C GLU A 161 -7.03 -7.99 -3.65
N PHE A 162 -6.50 -9.10 -4.19
CA PHE A 162 -5.06 -9.32 -4.25
C PHE A 162 -4.41 -8.22 -5.07
N LYS A 163 -4.90 -7.98 -6.29
CA LYS A 163 -4.45 -6.92 -7.19
C LYS A 163 -4.44 -5.54 -6.50
N ARG A 164 -5.57 -5.14 -5.90
CA ARG A 164 -5.70 -3.86 -5.17
C ARG A 164 -4.67 -3.72 -4.05
N VAL A 165 -4.45 -4.78 -3.26
CA VAL A 165 -3.48 -4.76 -2.15
C VAL A 165 -2.04 -4.69 -2.66
N GLN A 166 -1.69 -5.38 -3.75
CA GLN A 166 -0.35 -5.30 -4.34
C GLN A 166 -0.02 -3.89 -4.82
N ALA A 167 -0.92 -3.29 -5.61
CA ALA A 167 -0.71 -1.95 -6.15
C ALA A 167 -0.67 -0.90 -5.02
N ALA A 168 -1.59 -0.98 -4.06
CA ALA A 168 -1.62 -0.09 -2.91
C ALA A 168 -0.34 -0.16 -2.05
N LYS A 169 0.29 -1.34 -1.93
CA LYS A 169 1.57 -1.46 -1.23
C LYS A 169 2.70 -0.72 -1.92
N LEU A 170 2.77 -0.79 -3.24
CA LEU A 170 3.78 -0.08 -4.02
C LEU A 170 3.63 1.43 -3.81
N VAL A 171 2.42 1.95 -3.95
CA VAL A 171 2.10 3.37 -3.74
C VAL A 171 2.37 3.80 -2.29
N HIS A 172 1.96 2.99 -1.31
CA HIS A 172 2.20 3.27 0.11
C HIS A 172 3.70 3.41 0.43
N ARG A 173 4.58 2.65 -0.22
CA ARG A 173 6.03 2.73 0.00
C ARG A 173 6.64 4.02 -0.53
N MET A 174 6.05 4.67 -1.54
CA MET A 174 6.57 5.91 -2.13
C MET A 174 6.67 7.05 -1.10
N VAL A 175 5.71 7.11 -0.16
CA VAL A 175 5.70 8.10 0.93
C VAL A 175 5.61 7.46 2.31
N SER A 176 6.14 6.26 2.49
CA SER A 176 6.10 5.61 3.81
C SER A 176 7.00 6.35 4.81
N GLY A 177 6.52 6.52 6.04
CA GLY A 177 7.30 7.10 7.13
C GLY A 177 7.12 8.61 7.32
N THR A 178 7.26 9.06 8.57
CA THR A 178 7.59 10.44 8.92
C THR A 178 8.82 10.38 9.82
N HIS A 179 9.78 11.25 9.55
CA HIS A 179 10.99 11.45 10.34
C HIS A 179 10.88 12.81 11.02
N LYS A 180 11.13 12.88 12.33
CA LYS A 180 11.18 14.17 13.03
C LYS A 180 12.36 14.16 13.98
N ARG A 181 13.18 15.20 13.85
CA ARG A 181 14.37 15.46 14.65
C ARG A 181 14.10 16.71 15.50
N TRP A 182 14.43 16.65 16.77
CA TRP A 182 14.36 17.81 17.66
C TRP A 182 15.66 17.95 18.44
N GLU A 183 16.11 19.19 18.58
CA GLU A 183 17.26 19.54 19.39
C GLU A 183 16.74 20.02 20.75
N ARG A 184 17.20 19.39 21.83
CA ARG A 184 16.85 19.77 23.19
C ARG A 184 18.12 20.06 23.96
N LYS A 185 18.12 21.15 24.72
CA LYS A 185 19.14 21.38 25.74
C LYS A 185 18.76 20.53 26.96
N ARG A 186 19.61 19.58 27.32
CA ARG A 186 19.49 18.82 28.58
C ARG A 186 20.51 19.34 29.59
N PRO A 187 20.18 19.31 30.90
CA PRO A 187 21.18 19.59 31.94
C PRO A 187 22.43 18.73 31.72
N HIS A 188 23.61 19.30 31.97
CA HIS A 188 24.85 18.58 31.77
C HIS A 188 24.90 17.34 32.69
N PRO A 189 25.13 16.13 32.15
CA PRO A 189 24.93 14.88 32.90
C PRO A 189 25.90 14.72 34.08
N LEU A 190 27.02 15.45 34.07
CA LEU A 190 28.07 15.37 35.09
C LEU A 190 27.99 16.45 36.18
N HIS A 191 27.40 17.63 35.92
CA HIS A 191 27.30 18.70 36.93
C HIS A 191 26.18 19.70 36.59
N PRO A 192 25.33 20.10 37.56
CA PRO A 192 24.27 21.09 37.36
C PRO A 192 24.72 22.51 37.00
N GLY A 193 25.99 22.85 37.23
CA GLY A 193 26.57 24.17 36.92
C GLY A 193 27.26 24.27 35.54
N LEU A 194 27.38 23.15 34.81
CA LEU A 194 27.98 23.13 33.48
C LEU A 194 26.95 23.51 32.40
N PRO A 195 27.40 24.10 31.28
CA PRO A 195 26.50 24.48 30.19
C PRO A 195 25.71 23.27 29.69
N PRO A 196 24.40 23.43 29.42
CA PRO A 196 23.54 22.33 29.04
C PRO A 196 23.97 21.71 27.70
N VAL A 197 23.96 20.38 27.65
CA VAL A 197 24.34 19.62 26.46
C VAL A 197 23.19 19.63 25.46
N ARG A 198 23.50 19.91 24.19
CA ARG A 198 22.54 19.74 23.11
C ARG A 198 22.39 18.25 22.80
N VAL A 199 21.20 17.72 23.03
CA VAL A 199 20.83 16.35 22.68
C VAL A 199 19.90 16.40 21.48
N VAL A 200 20.30 15.70 20.42
CA VAL A 200 19.48 15.46 19.25
C VAL A 200 18.67 14.20 19.49
N GLU A 201 17.36 14.31 19.50
CA GLU A 201 16.46 13.17 19.55
C GLU A 201 15.75 13.03 18.20
N GLU A 202 15.74 11.80 17.67
CA GLU A 202 15.10 11.46 16.41
C GLU A 202 14.02 10.40 16.64
N LYS A 203 12.89 10.54 15.94
CA LYS A 203 11.82 9.55 15.98
C LYS A 203 11.24 9.30 14.60
N HIS A 204 10.98 8.03 14.34
CA HIS A 204 10.44 7.53 13.09
C HIS A 204 9.04 6.94 13.31
N TRP A 205 8.10 7.31 12.46
CA TRP A 205 6.74 6.74 12.48
C TRP A 205 6.41 6.14 11.13
N TYR A 206 6.18 4.83 11.08
CA TYR A 206 5.79 4.12 9.86
C TYR A 206 4.34 3.62 9.94
N PRO A 207 3.44 4.10 9.08
CA PRO A 207 2.09 3.56 9.01
C PRO A 207 2.12 2.08 8.60
N LYS A 208 1.26 1.27 9.22
CA LYS A 208 1.19 -0.16 8.90
C LYS A 208 0.58 -0.37 7.51
N SER A 209 1.33 -1.01 6.62
CA SER A 209 0.89 -1.38 5.27
C SER A 209 0.07 -2.68 5.28
N ARG A 210 -1.15 -2.64 5.82
CA ARG A 210 -2.09 -3.77 5.88
C ARG A 210 -3.55 -3.32 6.04
N GLY A 211 -4.49 -4.24 5.78
CA GLY A 211 -5.90 -4.07 6.13
C GLY A 211 -6.68 -3.13 5.22
N ARG A 212 -7.76 -2.55 5.75
CA ARG A 212 -8.74 -1.76 4.97
C ARG A 212 -8.15 -0.51 4.30
N VAL A 213 -7.11 0.09 4.88
CA VAL A 213 -6.44 1.27 4.29
C VAL A 213 -5.93 0.94 2.88
N LEU A 214 -5.24 -0.18 2.70
CA LEU A 214 -4.75 -0.62 1.39
C LEU A 214 -5.89 -0.92 0.40
N ARG A 215 -7.04 -1.38 0.89
CA ARG A 215 -8.21 -1.67 0.04
C ARG A 215 -8.81 -0.39 -0.53
N HIS A 216 -8.90 0.68 0.28
CA HIS A 216 -9.35 1.98 -0.21
C HIS A 216 -8.37 2.60 -1.21
N ILE A 217 -7.07 2.59 -0.90
CA ILE A 217 -6.04 3.09 -1.84
C ILE A 217 -6.08 2.31 -3.16
N GLY A 218 -6.15 0.98 -3.08
CA GLY A 218 -6.20 0.13 -4.27
C GLY A 218 -7.49 0.30 -5.06
N GLN A 219 -8.62 0.58 -4.41
CA GLN A 219 -9.88 0.89 -5.08
C GLN A 219 -9.83 2.25 -5.80
N ASP A 220 -9.30 3.29 -5.15
CA ASP A 220 -9.11 4.60 -5.77
C ASP A 220 -8.19 4.50 -6.99
N LEU A 221 -7.12 3.71 -6.89
CA LEU A 221 -6.17 3.49 -7.98
C LEU A 221 -6.76 2.64 -9.12
N ALA A 222 -7.56 1.62 -8.79
CA ALA A 222 -8.25 0.80 -9.79
C ALA A 222 -9.15 1.68 -10.68
N GLY A 223 -10.02 2.50 -10.08
CA GLY A 223 -10.91 3.38 -10.84
C GLY A 223 -10.16 4.50 -11.61
N ALA A 224 -8.94 4.83 -11.19
CA ALA A 224 -8.10 5.78 -11.92
C ALA A 224 -7.45 5.15 -13.17
N VAL A 225 -7.15 3.86 -13.16
CA VAL A 225 -6.27 3.22 -14.17
C VAL A 225 -7.00 2.15 -15.01
N GLU A 226 -8.20 1.72 -14.62
CA GLU A 226 -8.93 0.62 -15.28
C GLU A 226 -9.01 0.78 -16.81
N LEU A 227 -9.42 1.94 -17.32
CA LEU A 227 -9.52 2.18 -18.76
C LEU A 227 -8.16 2.10 -19.47
N LEU A 228 -7.11 2.67 -18.88
CA LEU A 228 -5.76 2.56 -19.44
C LEU A 228 -5.28 1.10 -19.47
N ALA A 229 -5.56 0.33 -18.42
CA ALA A 229 -5.23 -1.09 -18.38
C ALA A 229 -6.03 -1.86 -19.44
N ASP A 230 -7.33 -1.59 -19.60
CA ASP A 230 -8.18 -2.28 -20.56
C ASP A 230 -7.72 -2.04 -22.02
N HIS A 231 -7.24 -0.82 -22.33
CA HIS A 231 -6.88 -0.45 -23.70
C HIS A 231 -5.40 -0.61 -24.06
N ARG A 232 -4.46 -0.49 -23.10
CA ARG A 232 -3.01 -0.41 -23.39
C ARG A 232 -2.16 -1.46 -22.68
N LEU A 233 -2.74 -2.32 -21.86
CA LEU A 233 -1.93 -3.27 -21.07
C LEU A 233 -1.10 -4.23 -21.94
N GLU A 234 -1.65 -4.75 -23.05
CA GLU A 234 -0.89 -5.63 -23.93
C GLU A 234 0.21 -4.90 -24.70
N ASP A 235 -0.02 -3.65 -25.11
CA ASP A 235 1.00 -2.80 -25.75
C ASP A 235 2.19 -2.60 -24.79
N ILE A 236 1.89 -2.25 -23.53
CA ILE A 236 2.90 -2.04 -22.48
C ILE A 236 3.64 -3.35 -22.15
N ARG A 237 2.91 -4.47 -22.09
CA ARG A 237 3.47 -5.79 -21.81
C ARG A 237 4.40 -6.27 -22.94
N THR A 238 4.00 -6.04 -24.19
CA THR A 238 4.81 -6.33 -25.38
C THR A 238 6.09 -5.51 -25.36
N PHE A 239 5.98 -4.20 -25.12
CA PHE A 239 7.12 -3.30 -24.96
C PHE A 239 8.08 -3.78 -23.85
N LYS A 240 7.55 -4.22 -22.70
CA LYS A 240 8.37 -4.82 -21.63
C LYS A 240 9.10 -6.06 -22.13
N GLY A 241 8.42 -6.96 -22.84
CA GLY A 241 9.01 -8.19 -23.38
C GLY A 241 10.15 -7.91 -24.38
N GLU A 242 9.98 -6.93 -25.26
CA GLU A 242 11.04 -6.49 -26.19
C GLU A 242 12.23 -5.89 -25.44
N ARG A 243 11.95 -5.03 -24.45
CA ARG A 243 12.97 -4.41 -23.61
C ARG A 243 13.81 -5.44 -22.84
N ASP A 244 13.16 -6.49 -22.32
CA ASP A 244 13.84 -7.56 -21.60
C ASP A 244 14.78 -8.36 -22.50
N LYS A 245 14.38 -8.63 -23.76
CA LYS A 245 15.25 -9.29 -24.75
C LYS A 245 16.53 -8.50 -25.03
N LEU A 246 16.46 -7.17 -24.94
CA LEU A 246 17.60 -6.28 -25.11
C LEU A 246 18.49 -6.18 -23.86
N GLY A 247 18.08 -6.75 -22.72
CA GLY A 247 18.84 -6.67 -21.46
C GLY A 247 18.93 -5.27 -20.84
N THR A 248 18.03 -4.35 -21.21
CA THR A 248 18.12 -2.91 -20.87
C THR A 248 17.36 -2.53 -19.59
N TYR A 249 17.00 -3.49 -18.73
CA TYR A 249 16.31 -3.21 -17.48
C TYR A 249 17.25 -3.16 -16.28
N THR A 250 16.89 -2.37 -15.28
CA THR A 250 17.64 -2.28 -14.02
C THR A 250 16.81 -2.84 -12.88
N SER A 251 17.47 -3.20 -11.77
CA SER A 251 16.76 -3.57 -10.53
C SER A 251 16.04 -2.38 -9.88
N SER A 252 16.28 -1.15 -10.37
CA SER A 252 15.63 0.07 -9.92
C SER A 252 14.19 0.13 -10.42
N PRO A 253 13.22 0.51 -9.57
CA PRO A 253 11.83 0.71 -9.99
C PRO A 253 11.62 1.90 -10.93
N TYR A 254 12.63 2.76 -11.09
CA TYR A 254 12.56 4.00 -11.88
C TYR A 254 13.73 4.08 -12.86
N PRO A 255 13.52 4.67 -14.06
CA PRO A 255 14.60 5.06 -14.97
C PRO A 255 15.63 5.96 -14.28
N LYS A 256 16.85 6.01 -14.82
CA LYS A 256 17.89 6.94 -14.34
C LYS A 256 17.34 8.38 -14.38
N GLY A 257 17.58 9.15 -13.33
CA GLY A 257 17.10 10.53 -13.19
C GLY A 257 15.69 10.68 -12.62
N VAL A 258 14.89 9.61 -12.56
CA VAL A 258 13.55 9.65 -11.95
C VAL A 258 13.64 9.19 -10.50
N VAL A 259 13.28 10.09 -9.57
CA VAL A 259 13.19 9.78 -8.14
C VAL A 259 11.74 9.69 -7.69
N ALA A 260 11.44 8.79 -6.76
CA ALA A 260 10.10 8.65 -6.20
C ALA A 260 9.64 9.88 -5.41
N ARG A 261 10.58 10.62 -4.83
CA ARG A 261 10.38 11.76 -3.96
C ARG A 261 11.57 12.70 -4.11
N THR A 262 11.30 13.99 -4.26
CA THR A 262 12.32 15.02 -4.02
C THR A 262 12.52 15.09 -2.51
N ARG A 263 13.76 14.94 -2.02
CA ARG A 263 14.01 15.20 -0.59
C ARG A 263 13.83 16.72 -0.39
N PRO A 264 13.00 17.17 0.56
CA PRO A 264 13.01 18.56 0.96
C PRO A 264 14.35 18.93 1.59
#